data_AF-A0A534NRL1-F1
#
_entry.id   AF-A0A534NRL1-F1
#
_cell.length_a   1.000
_cell.length_b   1.000
_cell.length_c   1.000
_cell.angle_alpha   90.00
_cell.angle_beta   90.00
_cell.angle_gamma   90.00
#
_symmetry.space_group_name_H-M   'P 1'
#
loop_
_entity.id
_entity.type
_entity.pdbx_description
1 polymer ?
#
loop_
_entity_poly.entity_id
_entity_poly.type
_entity_poly.pdbx_seq_one_letter_code
_entity_poly.pdbx_strand_id
1 'polypeptide(L)'
;MPSSSMRTATSPRRCSMRATTSSPATARSTWICPACRKGAWTPALQIARNADEVPDNADKGVTSMILAVEGGHLLLPGTEDEQLAHLKVFADRGVRSLTLAWSSSSSIGGSTAEDAKTGLSPFGKRVLAEMERLGIVADLSHGSDALFWDVIAAATRPILLTHSAARALSNHPRNASDEMLQAVARNGGAVCVDFSRTFLDDRFRRATQALLQKTKGMRASEKMELYRRENLPEVRLDTLVDHIEHVARVAGNDHVCLGSDFDDAPMMPVGLEDASKYPAITAALRARGWAPRNIRKVLGENLLRVLAASEGR
;
A
#
# COMPACT_ATOMS: atom_id res chain seq x y z
N MET A 1 -32.86 52.66 -0.55
CA MET A 1 -32.34 52.40 -1.92
C MET A 1 -30.99 53.11 -2.03
N PRO A 2 -29.89 52.40 -2.31
CA PRO A 2 -29.53 51.92 -3.67
C PRO A 2 -29.12 50.43 -3.69
N SER A 3 -29.72 49.59 -4.56
CA SER A 3 -29.24 49.12 -5.87
C SER A 3 -27.96 48.26 -5.85
N SER A 4 -28.15 46.94 -5.80
CA SER A 4 -27.17 45.88 -6.03
C SER A 4 -26.74 45.80 -7.50
N SER A 5 -25.45 45.66 -7.78
CA SER A 5 -24.96 45.17 -9.08
C SER A 5 -24.27 43.81 -8.90
N MET A 6 -24.87 42.80 -9.53
CA MET A 6 -24.37 41.44 -9.66
C MET A 6 -23.10 41.43 -10.54
N ARG A 7 -22.04 40.73 -10.08
CA ARG A 7 -20.94 40.32 -10.97
C ARG A 7 -21.32 38.99 -11.62
N THR A 8 -21.36 39.01 -12.95
CA THR A 8 -21.59 37.86 -13.80
C THR A 8 -20.36 36.95 -13.82
N ALA A 9 -20.58 35.65 -13.63
CA ALA A 9 -19.55 34.62 -13.74
C ALA A 9 -19.15 34.42 -15.21
N THR A 10 -17.85 34.54 -15.52
CA THR A 10 -17.31 34.20 -16.83
C THR A 10 -17.20 32.69 -17.00
N SER A 11 -17.86 32.18 -18.05
CA SER A 11 -17.84 30.80 -18.54
C SER A 11 -16.43 30.26 -18.81
N PRO A 12 -16.14 28.96 -18.54
CA PRO A 12 -14.89 28.34 -18.93
C PRO A 12 -14.84 28.11 -20.45
N ARG A 13 -13.85 28.72 -21.11
CA ARG A 13 -13.62 28.59 -22.55
C ARG A 13 -13.36 27.13 -22.92
N ARG A 14 -14.20 26.54 -23.78
CA ARG A 14 -13.93 25.27 -24.46
C ARG A 14 -12.68 25.41 -25.33
N CYS A 15 -11.73 24.50 -25.17
CA CYS A 15 -10.54 24.43 -26.02
C CYS A 15 -10.86 23.57 -27.24
N SER A 16 -10.96 24.18 -28.44
CA SER A 16 -11.09 23.45 -29.70
C SER A 16 -9.70 23.06 -30.21
N MET A 17 -9.45 21.77 -30.43
CA MET A 17 -8.26 21.31 -31.15
C MET A 17 -8.43 21.64 -32.65
N ARG A 18 -7.57 22.50 -33.20
CA ARG A 18 -7.33 22.56 -34.64
C ARG A 18 -5.99 21.89 -34.92
N ALA A 19 -6.00 20.85 -35.75
CA ALA A 19 -4.80 20.27 -36.32
C ALA A 19 -4.42 21.09 -37.57
N THR A 20 -3.22 21.66 -37.59
CA THR A 20 -2.58 22.16 -38.80
C THR A 20 -1.53 21.16 -39.25
N THR A 21 -1.70 20.65 -40.46
CA THR A 21 -0.82 19.69 -41.13
C THR A 21 0.37 20.39 -41.80
N SER A 22 1.60 20.02 -41.43
CA SER A 22 2.77 20.18 -42.30
C SER A 22 3.86 19.14 -41.97
N SER A 23 4.44 18.58 -43.04
CA SER A 23 5.36 17.45 -43.24
C SER A 23 6.58 17.26 -42.30
N PRO A 24 7.25 16.08 -42.36
CA PRO A 24 8.03 15.51 -41.26
C PRO A 24 9.55 15.67 -41.45
N ALA A 25 10.21 16.32 -40.49
CA ALA A 25 11.60 16.05 -40.14
C ALA A 25 11.90 16.73 -38.80
N THR A 26 12.44 15.96 -37.85
CA THR A 26 13.02 16.44 -36.58
C THR A 26 12.11 17.29 -35.68
N ALA A 27 11.10 16.67 -35.06
CA ALA A 27 10.50 17.20 -33.85
C ALA A 27 10.39 16.07 -32.82
N ARG A 28 11.28 16.07 -31.82
CA ARG A 28 11.06 15.28 -30.60
C ARG A 28 9.77 15.82 -29.97
N SER A 29 8.69 15.06 -30.06
CA SER A 29 7.41 15.36 -29.45
C SER A 29 7.51 15.24 -27.93
N THR A 30 8.07 16.26 -27.29
CA THR A 30 7.85 16.51 -25.87
C THR A 30 6.41 17.00 -25.72
N TRP A 31 5.50 16.07 -25.47
CA TRP A 31 4.13 16.37 -25.03
C TRP A 31 4.16 16.90 -23.60
N ILE A 32 4.73 18.08 -23.42
CA ILE A 32 4.74 18.78 -22.15
C ILE A 32 3.72 19.90 -22.25
N CYS A 33 2.63 19.76 -21.48
CA CYS A 33 1.55 20.72 -21.36
C CYS A 33 2.12 22.14 -21.10
N PRO A 34 1.57 23.21 -21.70
CA PRO A 34 2.01 24.59 -21.47
C PRO A 34 1.99 25.04 -20.00
N ALA A 35 1.22 24.36 -19.13
CA ALA A 35 1.25 24.56 -17.67
C ALA A 35 2.58 24.15 -17.04
N CYS A 36 3.27 23.15 -17.59
CA CYS A 36 4.58 22.70 -17.12
C CYS A 36 5.73 23.63 -17.55
N ARG A 37 5.52 24.55 -18.52
CA ARG A 37 6.56 25.50 -18.98
C ARG A 37 6.68 26.75 -18.11
N LYS A 38 5.67 27.10 -17.33
CA LYS A 38 5.70 28.25 -16.43
C LYS A 38 6.05 27.72 -15.04
N GLY A 39 7.31 27.89 -14.64
CA GLY A 39 7.90 27.31 -13.43
C GLY A 39 7.23 27.73 -12.12
N ALA A 40 6.14 27.06 -11.80
CA ALA A 40 5.43 27.11 -10.52
C ALA A 40 5.08 25.70 -10.02
N TRP A 41 5.97 24.74 -10.25
CA TRP A 41 6.03 23.52 -9.43
C TRP A 41 7.12 23.77 -8.39
N THR A 42 6.75 24.21 -7.20
CA THR A 42 7.41 23.65 -6.01
C THR A 42 7.32 22.14 -6.17
N PRO A 43 8.40 21.35 -6.07
CA PRO A 43 8.31 19.91 -6.28
C PRO A 43 7.34 19.36 -5.23
N ALA A 44 6.10 19.09 -5.65
CA ALA A 44 5.03 18.65 -4.73
C ALA A 44 5.30 17.23 -4.21
N LEU A 45 6.25 16.53 -4.81
CA LEU A 45 6.64 15.16 -4.52
C LEU A 45 8.16 15.02 -4.48
N GLN A 46 8.67 14.27 -3.51
CA GLN A 46 10.08 13.92 -3.41
C GLN A 46 10.23 12.48 -2.93
N ILE A 47 11.18 11.74 -3.51
CA ILE A 47 11.51 10.39 -3.03
C ILE A 47 12.20 10.52 -1.67
N ALA A 48 11.66 9.83 -0.67
CA ALA A 48 12.27 9.64 0.65
C ALA A 48 13.04 8.32 0.66
N ARG A 49 14.34 8.38 0.87
CA ARG A 49 15.27 7.23 0.90
C ARG A 49 15.56 6.73 2.31
N ASN A 50 15.01 7.36 3.33
CA ASN A 50 15.10 6.95 4.72
C ASN A 50 13.90 7.55 5.49
N ALA A 51 13.74 7.12 6.73
CA ALA A 51 12.65 7.54 7.60
C ALA A 51 12.72 9.04 7.93
N ASP A 52 13.92 9.63 8.05
CA ASP A 52 14.13 11.03 8.43
C ASP A 52 13.77 12.01 7.30
N GLU A 53 13.93 11.60 6.03
CA GLU A 53 13.55 12.40 4.88
C GLU A 53 12.04 12.65 4.81
N VAL A 54 11.21 11.81 5.43
CA VAL A 54 9.75 11.98 5.42
C VAL A 54 9.29 13.22 6.20
N PRO A 55 9.62 13.37 7.51
CA PRO A 55 9.33 14.60 8.24
C PRO A 55 10.08 15.82 7.67
N ASP A 56 11.32 15.67 7.21
CA ASP A 56 12.07 16.76 6.58
C ASP A 56 11.38 17.34 5.34
N ASN A 57 10.75 16.48 4.53
CA ASN A 57 9.96 16.91 3.37
C ASN A 57 8.64 17.54 3.81
N ALA A 58 7.98 16.97 4.83
CA ALA A 58 6.73 17.52 5.38
C ALA A 58 6.91 18.94 5.91
N ASP A 59 8.02 19.23 6.62
CA ASP A 59 8.37 20.56 7.11
C ASP A 59 8.58 21.59 5.98
N LYS A 60 8.91 21.10 4.77
CA LYS A 60 9.05 21.90 3.55
C LYS A 60 7.76 21.99 2.72
N GLY A 61 6.67 21.35 3.17
CA GLY A 61 5.42 21.26 2.43
C GLY A 61 5.48 20.35 1.19
N VAL A 62 6.38 19.37 1.18
CA VAL A 62 6.59 18.42 0.09
C VAL A 62 6.09 17.03 0.50
N THR A 63 5.32 16.37 -0.37
CA THR A 63 4.85 15.00 -0.11
C THR A 63 5.96 13.99 -0.40
N SER A 64 6.18 13.05 0.52
CA SER A 64 7.19 12.01 0.37
C SER A 64 6.68 10.80 -0.42
N MET A 65 7.55 10.23 -1.25
CA MET A 65 7.36 8.95 -1.93
C MET A 65 8.39 7.95 -1.40
N ILE A 66 7.92 6.88 -0.75
CA ILE A 66 8.78 5.74 -0.39
C ILE A 66 8.62 4.69 -1.49
N LEU A 67 9.73 4.25 -2.07
CA LEU A 67 9.68 3.25 -3.14
C LEU A 67 9.62 1.85 -2.53
N ALA A 68 8.65 1.06 -2.98
CA ALA A 68 8.47 -0.35 -2.61
C ALA A 68 8.35 -1.21 -3.87
N VAL A 69 8.71 -2.49 -3.74
CA VAL A 69 8.58 -3.50 -4.81
C VAL A 69 7.65 -4.60 -4.32
N GLU A 70 6.56 -4.83 -5.04
CA GLU A 70 5.59 -5.83 -4.65
C GLU A 70 5.77 -7.11 -5.46
N GLY A 71 6.30 -8.14 -4.80
CA GLY A 71 6.46 -9.48 -5.35
C GLY A 71 7.91 -9.83 -5.69
N GLY A 72 8.41 -10.88 -5.06
CA GLY A 72 9.78 -11.38 -5.28
C GLY A 72 10.07 -11.87 -6.70
N HIS A 73 9.03 -12.13 -7.50
CA HIS A 73 9.19 -12.48 -8.92
C HIS A 73 9.81 -11.34 -9.75
N LEU A 74 9.78 -10.10 -9.27
CA LEU A 74 10.44 -8.95 -9.91
C LEU A 74 11.97 -8.96 -9.80
N LEU A 75 12.55 -9.91 -9.06
CA LEU A 75 14.00 -10.16 -9.09
C LEU A 75 14.42 -10.96 -10.33
N LEU A 76 13.50 -11.62 -11.03
CA LEU A 76 13.78 -12.38 -12.25
C LEU A 76 14.06 -11.44 -13.45
N PRO A 77 14.73 -11.94 -14.51
CA PRO A 77 15.29 -13.29 -14.68
C PRO A 77 16.70 -13.45 -14.05
N GLY A 78 17.28 -14.64 -14.18
CA GLY A 78 18.70 -14.88 -13.85
C GLY A 78 18.92 -15.94 -12.76
N THR A 79 20.18 -16.27 -12.54
CA THR A 79 20.68 -17.08 -11.43
C THR A 79 20.40 -16.42 -10.08
N GLU A 80 20.54 -17.17 -8.98
CA GLU A 80 20.38 -16.61 -7.63
C GLU A 80 21.28 -15.39 -7.37
N ASP A 81 22.52 -15.41 -7.88
CA ASP A 81 23.46 -14.30 -7.71
C ASP A 81 23.08 -13.06 -8.53
N GLU A 82 22.55 -13.24 -9.74
CA GLU A 82 22.00 -12.15 -10.55
C GLU A 82 20.75 -11.53 -9.90
N GLN A 83 19.88 -12.36 -9.33
CA GLN A 83 18.70 -11.89 -8.59
C GLN A 83 19.09 -11.08 -7.34
N LEU A 84 20.12 -11.49 -6.61
CA LEU A 84 20.68 -10.70 -5.50
C LEU A 84 21.29 -9.37 -6.00
N ALA A 85 21.94 -9.37 -7.17
CA ALA A 85 22.42 -8.14 -7.79
C ALA A 85 21.27 -7.21 -8.20
N HIS A 86 20.13 -7.74 -8.68
CA HIS A 86 18.93 -6.95 -8.97
C HIS A 86 18.35 -6.31 -7.70
N LEU A 87 18.35 -7.03 -6.58
CA LEU A 87 17.93 -6.47 -5.30
C LEU A 87 18.81 -5.27 -4.89
N LYS A 88 20.13 -5.37 -5.08
CA LYS A 88 21.04 -4.24 -4.86
C LYS A 88 20.71 -3.06 -5.78
N VAL A 89 20.43 -3.32 -7.06
CA VAL A 89 20.04 -2.30 -8.05
C VAL A 89 18.75 -1.56 -7.64
N PHE A 90 17.80 -2.25 -6.99
CA PHE A 90 16.61 -1.65 -6.38
C PHE A 90 16.97 -0.79 -5.16
N ALA A 91 17.80 -1.29 -4.25
CA ALA A 91 18.26 -0.54 -3.08
C ALA A 91 18.95 0.77 -3.47
N ASP A 92 19.85 0.72 -4.45
CA ASP A 92 20.59 1.87 -5.00
C ASP A 92 19.65 2.91 -5.63
N ARG A 93 18.49 2.47 -6.15
CA ARG A 93 17.43 3.35 -6.70
C ARG A 93 16.50 3.93 -5.63
N GLY A 94 16.66 3.53 -4.37
CA GLY A 94 15.89 4.05 -3.24
C GLY A 94 14.72 3.18 -2.79
N VAL A 95 14.63 1.92 -3.25
CA VAL A 95 13.63 0.96 -2.73
C VAL A 95 13.92 0.67 -1.25
N ARG A 96 12.88 0.67 -0.41
CA ARG A 96 12.98 0.45 1.04
C ARG A 96 12.07 -0.63 1.59
N SER A 97 11.23 -1.23 0.76
CA SER A 97 10.45 -2.42 1.12
C SER A 97 10.32 -3.33 -0.09
N LEU A 98 10.34 -4.64 0.14
CA LEU A 98 10.03 -5.63 -0.88
C LEU A 98 9.11 -6.72 -0.33
N THR A 99 8.01 -6.96 -1.02
CA THR A 99 7.05 -8.02 -0.70
C THR A 99 7.55 -9.35 -1.28
N LEU A 100 7.74 -10.37 -0.44
CA LEU A 100 8.42 -11.61 -0.85
C LEU A 100 7.62 -12.46 -1.87
N ALA A 101 6.29 -12.33 -1.85
CA ALA A 101 5.35 -12.98 -2.75
C ALA A 101 4.29 -11.97 -3.21
N TRP A 102 3.48 -12.35 -4.21
CA TRP A 102 2.26 -11.61 -4.58
C TRP A 102 1.09 -12.62 -4.63
N SER A 103 0.11 -12.45 -5.51
CA SER A 103 -0.86 -13.50 -5.83
C SER A 103 -0.20 -14.76 -6.44
N SER A 104 1.05 -14.63 -6.90
CA SER A 104 1.93 -15.74 -7.29
C SER A 104 3.05 -15.93 -6.27
N SER A 105 3.47 -17.18 -6.13
CA SER A 105 4.67 -17.57 -5.39
C SER A 105 5.90 -17.10 -6.14
N SER A 106 7.04 -17.09 -5.45
CA SER A 106 8.33 -16.74 -6.05
C SER A 106 9.37 -17.79 -5.70
N SER A 107 10.58 -17.66 -6.24
CA SER A 107 11.74 -18.45 -5.81
C SER A 107 12.08 -18.27 -4.33
N ILE A 108 11.57 -17.21 -3.68
CA ILE A 108 11.77 -16.89 -2.26
C ILE A 108 10.86 -17.76 -1.37
N GLY A 109 9.60 -17.97 -1.76
CA GLY A 109 8.63 -18.72 -0.96
C GLY A 109 7.19 -18.70 -1.49
N GLY A 110 6.28 -19.32 -0.74
CA GLY A 110 4.88 -19.51 -1.12
C GLY A 110 4.00 -18.26 -0.96
N SER A 111 2.98 -18.17 -1.82
CA SER A 111 1.93 -17.16 -1.77
C SER A 111 0.66 -17.69 -1.14
N THR A 112 -0.08 -16.84 -0.42
CA THR A 112 -1.44 -17.16 0.04
C THR A 112 -2.36 -17.70 -1.08
N ALA A 113 -2.26 -17.16 -2.29
CA ALA A 113 -3.21 -17.42 -3.37
C ALA A 113 -2.84 -18.61 -4.25
N GLU A 114 -1.54 -18.83 -4.50
CA GLU A 114 -1.04 -19.90 -5.37
C GLU A 114 -0.51 -21.11 -4.58
N ASP A 115 0.26 -20.87 -3.51
CA ASP A 115 0.89 -21.93 -2.70
C ASP A 115 0.96 -21.56 -1.22
N ALA A 116 -0.14 -21.86 -0.52
CA ALA A 116 -0.28 -21.55 0.90
C ALA A 116 0.57 -22.44 1.84
N LYS A 117 1.32 -23.43 1.31
CA LYS A 117 2.04 -24.42 2.12
C LYS A 117 3.56 -24.23 2.09
N THR A 118 4.08 -23.58 1.05
CA THR A 118 5.52 -23.38 0.91
C THR A 118 6.01 -22.23 1.79
N GLY A 119 7.01 -22.55 2.62
CA GLY A 119 7.70 -21.60 3.50
C GLY A 119 8.84 -20.86 2.80
N LEU A 120 9.83 -20.42 3.58
CA LEU A 120 11.01 -19.70 3.09
C LEU A 120 12.02 -20.67 2.49
N SER A 121 12.37 -20.50 1.22
CA SER A 121 13.34 -21.37 0.53
C SER A 121 14.78 -21.08 1.00
N PRO A 122 15.76 -21.98 0.71
CA PRO A 122 17.17 -21.70 0.94
C PRO A 122 17.65 -20.41 0.25
N PHE A 123 17.20 -20.17 -0.99
CA PHE A 123 17.45 -18.91 -1.69
C PHE A 123 16.75 -17.73 -1.00
N GLY A 124 15.51 -17.92 -0.55
CA GLY A 124 14.76 -16.89 0.18
C GLY A 124 15.46 -16.43 1.47
N LYS A 125 16.15 -17.33 2.18
CA LYS A 125 17.01 -16.96 3.32
C LYS A 125 18.17 -16.05 2.90
N ARG A 126 18.79 -16.30 1.74
CA ARG A 126 19.83 -15.42 1.19
C ARG A 126 19.26 -14.05 0.81
N VAL A 127 18.08 -14.02 0.19
CA VAL A 127 17.37 -12.78 -0.16
C VAL A 127 17.03 -11.98 1.09
N LEU A 128 16.46 -12.62 2.12
CA LEU A 128 16.14 -11.95 3.39
C LEU A 128 17.39 -11.34 4.04
N ALA A 129 18.49 -12.10 4.12
CA ALA A 129 19.74 -11.59 4.66
C ALA A 129 20.30 -10.40 3.85
N GLU A 130 20.19 -10.44 2.52
CA GLU A 130 20.63 -9.34 1.66
C GLU A 130 19.73 -8.11 1.78
N MET A 131 18.41 -8.30 1.95
CA MET A 131 17.47 -7.21 2.24
C MET A 131 17.83 -6.50 3.55
N GLU A 132 18.08 -7.27 4.63
CA GLU A 132 18.52 -6.72 5.91
C GLU A 132 19.86 -5.99 5.79
N ARG A 133 20.80 -6.50 4.98
CA ARG A 133 22.09 -5.84 4.71
C ARG A 133 21.93 -4.53 3.94
N LEU A 134 20.98 -4.46 3.01
CA LEU A 134 20.71 -3.30 2.16
C LEU A 134 19.76 -2.27 2.79
N GLY A 135 19.17 -2.60 3.94
CA GLY A 135 18.13 -1.79 4.59
C GLY A 135 16.81 -1.75 3.82
N ILE A 136 16.46 -2.85 3.17
CA ILE A 136 15.13 -3.08 2.59
C ILE A 136 14.31 -3.88 3.59
N VAL A 137 13.15 -3.35 4.00
CA VAL A 137 12.24 -4.05 4.89
C VAL A 137 11.58 -5.23 4.17
N ALA A 138 11.55 -6.39 4.83
CA ALA A 138 10.78 -7.53 4.36
C ALA A 138 9.29 -7.30 4.61
N ASP A 139 8.50 -7.35 3.52
CA ASP A 139 7.05 -7.31 3.57
C ASP A 139 6.46 -8.70 3.29
N LEU A 140 5.55 -9.11 4.16
CA LEU A 140 4.91 -10.43 4.14
C LEU A 140 3.43 -10.38 3.81
N SER A 141 2.90 -9.21 3.42
CA SER A 141 1.62 -9.16 2.71
C SER A 141 1.71 -10.12 1.51
N HIS A 142 0.62 -10.81 1.16
CA HIS A 142 0.61 -11.93 0.21
C HIS A 142 1.33 -13.23 0.59
N GLY A 143 2.26 -13.23 1.53
CA GLY A 143 2.99 -14.44 1.93
C GLY A 143 2.05 -15.55 2.41
N SER A 144 2.42 -16.81 2.19
CA SER A 144 1.74 -17.93 2.84
C SER A 144 1.96 -17.89 4.37
N ASP A 145 1.09 -18.57 5.13
CA ASP A 145 1.30 -18.71 6.58
C ASP A 145 2.66 -19.39 6.89
N ALA A 146 3.06 -20.37 6.07
CA ALA A 146 4.35 -21.04 6.21
C ALA A 146 5.53 -20.07 5.98
N LEU A 147 5.44 -19.24 4.94
CA LEU A 147 6.45 -18.23 4.63
C LEU A 147 6.55 -17.21 5.77
N PHE A 148 5.39 -16.76 6.29
CA PHE A 148 5.34 -15.84 7.41
C PHE A 148 6.12 -16.38 8.62
N TRP A 149 5.83 -17.61 9.05
CA TRP A 149 6.46 -18.18 10.24
C TRP A 149 7.96 -18.44 10.06
N ASP A 150 8.39 -18.88 8.88
CA ASP A 150 9.81 -19.08 8.59
C ASP A 150 10.58 -17.75 8.56
N VAL A 151 9.99 -16.68 8.00
CA VAL A 151 10.61 -15.36 7.99
C VAL A 151 10.64 -14.78 9.41
N ILE A 152 9.57 -14.88 10.19
CA ILE A 152 9.57 -14.46 11.60
C ILE A 152 10.66 -15.15 12.42
N ALA A 153 10.93 -16.44 12.14
CA ALA A 153 11.98 -17.18 12.82
C ALA A 153 13.40 -16.78 12.39
N ALA A 154 13.57 -16.31 11.15
CA ALA A 154 14.87 -16.01 10.55
C ALA A 154 15.26 -14.52 10.59
N ALA A 155 14.27 -13.61 10.58
CA ALA A 155 14.49 -12.17 10.48
C ALA A 155 15.14 -11.62 11.76
N THR A 156 16.21 -10.85 11.57
CA THR A 156 16.90 -10.11 12.64
C THR A 156 16.47 -8.64 12.68
N ARG A 157 15.77 -8.17 11.64
CA ARG A 157 15.19 -6.83 11.56
C ARG A 157 13.65 -6.86 11.62
N PRO A 158 13.02 -5.72 11.97
CA PRO A 158 11.58 -5.58 11.90
C PRO A 158 11.00 -5.83 10.50
N ILE A 159 9.92 -6.60 10.42
CA ILE A 159 9.18 -6.86 9.18
C ILE A 159 7.91 -6.00 9.09
N LEU A 160 7.31 -5.96 7.89
CA LEU A 160 6.00 -5.36 7.67
C LEU A 160 4.98 -6.37 7.16
N LEU A 161 3.72 -6.12 7.50
CA LEU A 161 2.59 -6.45 6.66
C LEU A 161 2.07 -5.12 6.12
N THR A 162 2.51 -4.69 4.93
CA THR A 162 2.20 -3.38 4.36
C THR A 162 0.71 -3.19 4.01
N HIS A 163 -0.03 -4.27 3.79
CA HIS A 163 -1.48 -4.25 3.55
C HIS A 163 -2.09 -5.64 3.86
N SER A 164 -2.42 -5.82 5.14
CA SER A 164 -3.16 -6.99 5.63
C SER A 164 -4.15 -6.57 6.70
N ALA A 165 -5.30 -7.23 6.77
CA ALA A 165 -6.27 -7.02 7.84
C ALA A 165 -6.19 -8.12 8.91
N ALA A 166 -7.14 -8.12 9.85
CA ALA A 166 -7.18 -9.03 10.99
C ALA A 166 -8.08 -10.23 10.71
N ARG A 167 -7.52 -11.44 10.78
CA ARG A 167 -8.23 -12.69 10.41
C ARG A 167 -9.39 -13.01 11.34
N ALA A 168 -9.32 -12.54 12.58
CA ALA A 168 -10.39 -12.70 13.57
C ALA A 168 -11.68 -11.96 13.20
N LEU A 169 -11.60 -10.87 12.43
CA LEU A 169 -12.76 -10.07 12.00
C LEU A 169 -13.23 -10.44 10.58
N SER A 170 -12.30 -10.75 9.68
CA SER A 170 -12.59 -11.35 8.37
C SER A 170 -11.66 -12.51 8.10
N ASN A 171 -12.22 -13.71 8.02
CA ASN A 171 -11.49 -14.95 7.87
C ASN A 171 -11.07 -15.15 6.41
N HIS A 172 -10.01 -14.44 6.03
CA HIS A 172 -9.34 -14.55 4.74
C HIS A 172 -7.86 -14.94 4.96
N PRO A 173 -7.28 -15.87 4.19
CA PRO A 173 -5.88 -16.25 4.30
C PRO A 173 -4.86 -15.07 4.19
N ARG A 174 -5.16 -14.05 3.37
CA ARG A 174 -4.38 -12.77 3.30
C ARG A 174 -4.34 -11.95 4.59
N ASN A 175 -5.25 -12.20 5.53
CA ASN A 175 -5.30 -11.51 6.80
C ASN A 175 -4.44 -12.23 7.84
N ALA A 176 -3.89 -11.50 8.79
CA ALA A 176 -3.04 -12.04 9.85
C ALA A 176 -3.88 -12.62 11.01
N SER A 177 -3.53 -13.81 11.50
CA SER A 177 -4.09 -14.34 12.75
C SER A 177 -3.60 -13.58 13.97
N ASP A 178 -4.26 -13.69 15.12
CA ASP A 178 -3.83 -13.01 16.34
C ASP A 178 -2.42 -13.44 16.77
N GLU A 179 -2.05 -14.70 16.55
CA GLU A 179 -0.69 -15.21 16.80
C GLU A 179 0.33 -14.54 15.89
N MET A 180 -0.01 -14.31 14.62
CA MET A 180 0.83 -13.57 13.67
C MET A 180 0.97 -12.11 14.10
N LEU A 181 -0.13 -11.45 14.48
CA LEU A 181 -0.11 -10.07 14.98
C LEU A 181 0.82 -9.92 16.20
N GLN A 182 0.74 -10.85 17.15
CA GLN A 182 1.65 -10.88 18.30
C GLN A 182 3.10 -11.16 17.91
N ALA A 183 3.33 -12.00 16.89
CA ALA A 183 4.67 -12.29 16.40
C ALA A 183 5.32 -11.07 15.72
N VAL A 184 4.55 -10.31 14.93
CA VAL A 184 4.98 -9.03 14.36
C VAL A 184 5.37 -8.06 15.47
N ALA A 185 4.57 -7.97 16.54
CA ALA A 185 4.88 -7.12 17.68
C ALA A 185 6.21 -7.52 18.36
N ARG A 186 6.41 -8.82 18.63
CA ARG A 186 7.65 -9.33 19.24
C ARG A 186 8.88 -9.10 18.36
N ASN A 187 8.75 -9.20 17.04
CA ASN A 187 9.81 -8.89 16.08
C ASN A 187 10.13 -7.38 15.98
N GLY A 188 9.23 -6.52 16.49
CA GLY A 188 9.37 -5.06 16.38
C GLY A 188 8.77 -4.49 15.09
N GLY A 189 8.08 -5.29 14.29
CA GLY A 189 7.47 -4.91 13.02
C GLY A 189 6.20 -4.07 13.17
N ALA A 190 5.40 -3.97 12.10
CA ALA A 190 4.07 -3.38 12.15
C ALA A 190 3.13 -4.00 11.11
N VAL A 191 1.82 -3.90 11.38
CA VAL A 191 0.75 -4.33 10.48
C VAL A 191 -0.02 -3.12 9.99
N CYS A 192 0.07 -2.86 8.70
CA CYS A 192 -0.62 -1.78 8.03
C CYS A 192 -1.96 -2.30 7.52
N VAL A 193 -3.03 -1.79 8.13
CA VAL A 193 -4.38 -2.33 7.92
C VAL A 193 -4.87 -2.01 6.51
N ASP A 194 -5.24 -3.06 5.78
CA ASP A 194 -5.75 -3.00 4.41
C ASP A 194 -7.15 -2.37 4.34
N PHE A 195 -7.43 -1.55 3.32
CA PHE A 195 -8.73 -0.90 3.15
C PHE A 195 -9.68 -1.70 2.25
N SER A 196 -9.18 -2.69 1.52
CA SER A 196 -9.96 -3.53 0.62
C SER A 196 -11.15 -4.17 1.34
N ARG A 197 -12.37 -3.94 0.82
CA ARG A 197 -13.60 -4.51 1.40
C ARG A 197 -13.57 -6.04 1.50
N THR A 198 -12.85 -6.70 0.59
CA THR A 198 -12.68 -8.16 0.56
C THR A 198 -11.94 -8.68 1.79
N PHE A 199 -11.04 -7.89 2.36
CA PHE A 199 -10.24 -8.26 3.53
C PHE A 199 -10.80 -7.69 4.83
N LEU A 200 -11.67 -6.68 4.77
CA LEU A 200 -12.30 -6.08 5.94
C LEU A 200 -13.61 -6.76 6.40
N ASP A 201 -14.38 -7.37 5.49
CA ASP A 201 -15.70 -7.92 5.86
C ASP A 201 -15.96 -9.29 5.22
N ASP A 202 -16.25 -10.27 6.09
CA ASP A 202 -16.45 -11.66 5.67
C ASP A 202 -17.74 -11.87 4.86
N ARG A 203 -18.77 -11.03 5.08
CA ARG A 203 -20.02 -11.08 4.32
C ARG A 203 -19.76 -10.57 2.90
N PHE A 204 -19.05 -9.45 2.79
CA PHE A 204 -18.65 -8.89 1.49
C PHE A 204 -17.79 -9.89 0.72
N ARG A 205 -16.75 -10.45 1.36
CA ARG A 205 -15.88 -11.49 0.78
C ARG A 205 -16.66 -12.70 0.26
N ARG A 206 -17.60 -13.24 1.03
CA ARG A 206 -18.41 -14.39 0.60
C ARG A 206 -19.30 -14.04 -0.58
N ALA A 207 -19.89 -12.84 -0.59
CA ALA A 207 -20.72 -12.37 -1.69
C ALA A 207 -19.90 -12.19 -2.98
N THR A 208 -18.70 -11.59 -2.91
CA THR A 208 -17.82 -11.44 -4.09
C THR A 208 -17.21 -12.75 -4.54
N GLN A 209 -16.95 -13.70 -3.63
CA GLN A 209 -16.46 -15.04 -3.96
C GLN A 209 -17.43 -15.79 -4.90
N ALA A 210 -18.75 -15.66 -4.68
CA ALA A 210 -19.76 -16.23 -5.56
C ALA A 210 -19.76 -15.64 -6.98
N LEU A 211 -19.15 -14.47 -7.16
CA LEU A 211 -19.05 -13.77 -8.44
C LEU A 211 -17.71 -14.03 -9.16
N LEU A 212 -16.73 -14.68 -8.51
CA LEU A 212 -15.38 -14.85 -9.06
C LEU A 212 -15.38 -15.46 -10.47
N GLN A 213 -16.16 -16.54 -10.68
CA GLN A 213 -16.27 -17.17 -11.99
C GLN A 213 -16.86 -16.24 -13.05
N LYS A 214 -17.85 -15.41 -12.67
CA LYS A 214 -18.45 -14.41 -13.57
C LYS A 214 -17.46 -13.30 -13.91
N THR A 215 -16.57 -12.95 -12.98
CA THR A 215 -15.57 -11.89 -13.16
C THR A 215 -14.30 -12.34 -13.87
N LYS A 216 -14.15 -13.64 -14.18
CA LYS A 216 -12.92 -14.16 -14.79
C LYS A 216 -12.72 -13.53 -16.17
N GLY A 217 -11.55 -12.90 -16.37
CA GLY A 217 -11.21 -12.23 -17.63
C GLY A 217 -11.90 -10.88 -17.87
N MET A 218 -12.77 -10.42 -16.95
CA MET A 218 -13.37 -9.09 -17.05
C MET A 218 -12.34 -8.00 -16.74
N ARG A 219 -12.47 -6.86 -17.40
CA ARG A 219 -11.72 -5.64 -17.05
C ARG A 219 -12.15 -5.13 -15.68
N ALA A 220 -11.29 -4.40 -15.00
CA ALA A 220 -11.60 -3.83 -13.68
C ALA A 220 -12.91 -3.01 -13.68
N SER A 221 -13.14 -2.18 -14.71
CA SER A 221 -14.36 -1.38 -14.85
C SER A 221 -15.63 -2.22 -14.98
N GLU A 222 -15.58 -3.35 -15.68
CA GLU A 222 -16.70 -4.29 -15.85
C GLU A 222 -17.00 -5.05 -14.56
N LYS A 223 -15.95 -5.47 -13.84
CA LYS A 223 -16.09 -6.05 -12.50
C LYS A 223 -16.78 -5.07 -11.56
N MET A 224 -16.41 -3.78 -11.62
CA MET A 224 -16.99 -2.76 -10.75
C MET A 224 -18.44 -2.49 -11.07
N GLU A 225 -18.82 -2.48 -12.35
CA GLU A 225 -20.22 -2.38 -12.75
C GLU A 225 -21.04 -3.57 -12.25
N LEU A 226 -20.50 -4.80 -12.38
CA LEU A 226 -21.15 -5.99 -11.86
C LEU A 226 -21.34 -5.88 -10.34
N TYR A 227 -20.31 -5.51 -9.60
CA TYR A 227 -20.38 -5.38 -8.14
C TYR A 227 -21.39 -4.33 -7.68
N ARG A 228 -21.51 -3.21 -8.41
CA ARG A 228 -22.55 -2.19 -8.13
C ARG A 228 -23.97 -2.72 -8.35
N ARG A 229 -24.17 -3.64 -9.30
CA ARG A 229 -25.49 -4.23 -9.58
C ARG A 229 -25.88 -5.34 -8.60
N GLU A 230 -24.94 -6.11 -8.09
CA GLU A 230 -25.20 -7.33 -7.30
C GLU A 230 -25.56 -7.05 -5.82
N ASN A 231 -25.86 -5.80 -5.44
CA ASN A 231 -26.26 -5.39 -4.07
C ASN A 231 -25.38 -6.01 -2.96
N LEU A 232 -24.06 -5.88 -3.13
CA LEU A 232 -23.09 -6.43 -2.19
C LEU A 232 -23.22 -5.77 -0.79
N PRO A 233 -22.87 -6.50 0.30
CA PRO A 233 -22.89 -5.94 1.64
C PRO A 233 -22.12 -4.62 1.74
N GLU A 234 -22.70 -3.63 2.43
CA GLU A 234 -21.99 -2.37 2.66
C GLU A 234 -20.87 -2.57 3.68
N VAL A 235 -19.68 -2.09 3.34
CA VAL A 235 -18.50 -2.04 4.20
C VAL A 235 -18.10 -0.57 4.32
N ARG A 236 -18.03 -0.06 5.55
CA ARG A 236 -17.84 1.37 5.85
C ARG A 236 -16.48 1.60 6.49
N LEU A 237 -16.07 2.87 6.55
CA LEU A 237 -14.88 3.31 7.29
C LEU A 237 -14.82 2.73 8.72
N ASP A 238 -15.96 2.60 9.41
CA ASP A 238 -16.00 2.01 10.75
C ASP A 238 -15.43 0.59 10.81
N THR A 239 -15.63 -0.21 9.77
CA THR A 239 -15.06 -1.57 9.69
C THR A 239 -13.53 -1.52 9.61
N LEU A 240 -12.95 -0.55 8.89
CA LEU A 240 -11.51 -0.33 8.92
C LEU A 240 -11.03 0.02 10.33
N VAL A 241 -11.77 0.89 11.03
CA VAL A 241 -11.41 1.28 12.40
C VAL A 241 -11.51 0.10 13.38
N ASP A 242 -12.50 -0.80 13.21
CA ASP A 242 -12.60 -2.05 13.98
C ASP A 242 -11.32 -2.90 13.83
N HIS A 243 -10.79 -2.99 12.61
CA HIS A 243 -9.54 -3.69 12.33
C HIS A 243 -8.31 -3.00 12.95
N ILE A 244 -8.23 -1.66 12.87
CA ILE A 244 -7.16 -0.89 13.53
C ILE A 244 -7.19 -1.12 15.04
N GLU A 245 -8.36 -1.09 15.66
CA GLU A 245 -8.55 -1.35 17.09
C GLU A 245 -8.20 -2.77 17.49
N HIS A 246 -8.59 -3.76 16.67
CA HIS A 246 -8.23 -5.15 16.91
C HIS A 246 -6.73 -5.37 16.84
N VAL A 247 -6.06 -4.87 15.80
CA VAL A 247 -4.59 -4.98 15.67
C VAL A 247 -3.91 -4.28 16.84
N ALA A 248 -4.32 -3.07 17.20
CA ALA A 248 -3.73 -2.35 18.33
C ALA A 248 -3.98 -3.04 19.68
N ARG A 249 -5.11 -3.72 19.86
CA ARG A 249 -5.42 -4.52 21.06
C ARG A 249 -4.51 -5.75 21.17
N VAL A 250 -4.19 -6.40 20.06
CA VAL A 250 -3.43 -7.67 20.03
C VAL A 250 -1.92 -7.44 19.95
N ALA A 251 -1.48 -6.54 19.06
CA ALA A 251 -0.08 -6.25 18.79
C ALA A 251 0.45 -5.01 19.55
N GLY A 252 -0.44 -4.13 20.02
CA GLY A 252 -0.08 -2.87 20.66
C GLY A 252 -0.12 -1.67 19.70
N ASN A 253 -0.28 -0.46 20.28
CA ASN A 253 -0.38 0.80 19.51
C ASN A 253 0.87 1.14 18.69
N ASP A 254 2.02 0.53 19.00
CA ASP A 254 3.29 0.73 18.30
C ASP A 254 3.44 -0.13 17.03
N HIS A 255 2.48 -1.03 16.75
CA HIS A 255 2.59 -2.06 15.72
C HIS A 255 1.44 -2.02 14.71
N VAL A 256 0.74 -0.89 14.60
CA VAL A 256 -0.37 -0.68 13.66
C VAL A 256 -0.10 0.52 12.75
N CYS A 257 -0.37 0.37 11.45
CA CYS A 257 -0.24 1.42 10.44
C CYS A 257 -1.40 1.36 9.43
N LEU A 258 -1.36 2.19 8.39
CA LEU A 258 -2.35 2.23 7.30
C LEU A 258 -1.75 1.69 6.01
N GLY A 259 -2.44 0.77 5.36
CA GLY A 259 -2.01 0.12 4.13
C GLY A 259 -3.11 0.15 3.08
N SER A 260 -3.32 1.29 2.41
CA SER A 260 -4.60 1.54 1.75
C SER A 260 -4.95 0.63 0.58
N ASP A 261 -3.96 0.07 -0.10
CA ASP A 261 -4.16 -0.65 -1.36
C ASP A 261 -4.94 0.17 -2.42
N PHE A 262 -4.85 1.50 -2.34
CA PHE A 262 -5.46 2.39 -3.33
C PHE A 262 -4.89 2.11 -4.72
N ASP A 263 -5.73 2.29 -5.73
CA ASP A 263 -5.43 2.07 -7.15
C ASP A 263 -5.25 0.59 -7.59
N ASP A 264 -5.16 -0.38 -6.66
CA ASP A 264 -5.20 -1.83 -6.97
C ASP A 264 -6.46 -2.53 -6.45
N ALA A 265 -6.85 -2.27 -5.19
CA ALA A 265 -8.04 -2.93 -4.64
C ALA A 265 -9.33 -2.49 -5.34
N PRO A 266 -10.25 -3.44 -5.61
CA PRO A 266 -11.43 -3.19 -6.44
C PRO A 266 -12.38 -2.18 -5.80
N MET A 267 -12.58 -2.25 -4.49
CA MET A 267 -13.56 -1.44 -3.78
C MET A 267 -13.03 -1.01 -2.42
N MET A 268 -13.15 0.29 -2.17
CA MET A 268 -12.76 0.96 -0.92
C MET A 268 -13.97 1.18 -0.01
N PRO A 269 -13.83 1.25 1.32
CA PRO A 269 -14.96 1.39 2.23
C PRO A 269 -15.74 2.68 1.98
N VAL A 270 -17.04 2.66 2.26
CA VAL A 270 -17.87 3.88 2.17
C VAL A 270 -17.36 4.91 3.18
N GLY A 271 -17.11 6.13 2.72
CA GLY A 271 -16.48 7.22 3.47
C GLY A 271 -14.95 7.24 3.39
N LEU A 272 -14.35 6.34 2.62
CA LEU A 272 -12.89 6.24 2.39
C LEU A 272 -12.57 5.90 0.93
N GLU A 273 -13.27 6.53 -0.02
CA GLU A 273 -13.18 6.17 -1.44
C GLU A 273 -11.83 6.51 -2.09
N ASP A 274 -11.11 7.50 -1.55
CA ASP A 274 -9.86 8.00 -2.11
C ASP A 274 -8.99 8.68 -1.03
N ALA A 275 -7.78 9.07 -1.42
CA ALA A 275 -6.79 9.68 -0.52
C ALA A 275 -7.23 11.04 0.09
N SER A 276 -8.23 11.74 -0.47
CA SER A 276 -8.77 12.96 0.14
C SER A 276 -9.54 12.68 1.44
N LYS A 277 -9.90 11.40 1.69
CA LYS A 277 -10.71 10.96 2.83
C LYS A 277 -9.89 10.54 4.06
N TYR A 278 -8.55 10.53 4.02
CA TYR A 278 -7.71 10.22 5.18
C TYR A 278 -8.09 10.98 6.47
N PRO A 279 -8.50 12.27 6.44
CA PRO A 279 -8.97 12.97 7.64
C PRO A 279 -10.15 12.28 8.35
N ALA A 280 -10.97 11.52 7.62
CA ALA A 280 -12.09 10.78 8.20
C ALA A 280 -11.61 9.65 9.13
N ILE A 281 -10.48 8.98 8.84
CA ILE A 281 -9.87 7.98 9.72
C ILE A 281 -9.52 8.62 11.07
N THR A 282 -8.88 9.79 11.03
CA THR A 282 -8.51 10.55 12.24
C THR A 282 -9.77 10.95 13.04
N ALA A 283 -10.81 11.44 12.36
CA ALA A 283 -12.06 11.80 13.01
C ALA A 283 -12.73 10.60 13.69
N ALA A 284 -12.77 9.45 13.03
CA ALA A 284 -13.35 8.22 13.56
C ALA A 284 -12.57 7.69 14.78
N LEU A 285 -11.23 7.62 14.71
CA LEU A 285 -10.39 7.23 15.85
C LEU A 285 -10.58 8.17 17.05
N ARG A 286 -10.64 9.50 16.81
CA ARG A 286 -10.91 10.47 17.88
C ARG A 286 -12.29 10.28 18.50
N ALA A 287 -13.32 10.02 17.68
CA ALA A 287 -14.68 9.76 18.16
C ALA A 287 -14.74 8.49 19.03
N ARG A 288 -13.88 7.50 18.77
CA ARG A 288 -13.72 6.29 19.58
C ARG A 288 -12.77 6.45 20.78
N GLY A 289 -12.33 7.69 21.08
CA GLY A 289 -11.55 8.00 22.28
C GLY A 289 -10.06 7.71 22.17
N TRP A 290 -9.52 7.51 20.96
CA TRP A 290 -8.08 7.31 20.79
C TRP A 290 -7.28 8.54 21.23
N ALA A 291 -6.23 8.29 22.02
CA ALA A 291 -5.31 9.34 22.42
C ALA A 291 -4.59 9.93 21.20
N PRO A 292 -4.42 11.27 21.09
CA PRO A 292 -3.77 11.90 19.94
C PRO A 292 -2.38 11.32 19.59
N ARG A 293 -1.61 10.92 20.60
CA ARG A 293 -0.31 10.26 20.42
C ARG A 293 -0.41 8.92 19.68
N ASN A 294 -1.44 8.12 19.95
CA ASN A 294 -1.63 6.82 19.30
C ASN A 294 -2.15 6.99 17.88
N ILE A 295 -2.93 8.04 17.62
CA ILE A 295 -3.37 8.37 16.27
C ILE A 295 -2.17 8.72 15.39
N ARG A 296 -1.22 9.55 15.87
CA ARG A 296 0.00 9.86 15.11
C ARG A 296 0.82 8.61 14.77
N LYS A 297 0.92 7.67 15.71
CA LYS A 297 1.52 6.34 15.49
C LYS A 297 0.90 5.59 14.32
N VAL A 298 -0.43 5.47 14.29
CA VAL A 298 -1.18 4.84 13.19
C VAL A 298 -0.97 5.58 11.86
N LEU A 299 -0.98 6.91 11.88
CA LEU A 299 -0.89 7.75 10.68
C LEU A 299 0.48 7.75 10.01
N GLY A 300 1.53 7.25 10.66
CA GLY A 300 2.83 7.09 10.00
C GLY A 300 4.02 6.87 10.91
N GLU A 301 3.99 7.30 12.18
CA GLU A 301 5.19 7.19 13.03
C GLU A 301 5.62 5.74 13.26
N ASN A 302 4.69 4.78 13.29
CA ASN A 302 5.02 3.35 13.38
C ASN A 302 5.70 2.82 12.10
N LEU A 303 5.26 3.26 10.93
CA LEU A 303 5.90 2.89 9.66
C LEU A 303 7.32 3.45 9.61
N LEU A 304 7.50 4.73 9.95
CA LEU A 304 8.81 5.39 9.98
C LEU A 304 9.75 4.71 10.99
N ARG A 305 9.25 4.31 12.17
CA ARG A 305 10.01 3.53 13.15
C ARG A 305 10.54 2.21 12.58
N VAL A 306 9.71 1.48 11.83
CA VAL A 306 10.11 0.21 11.21
C VAL A 306 11.14 0.43 10.10
N LEU A 307 10.96 1.45 9.25
CA LEU A 307 11.92 1.82 8.22
C LEU A 307 13.28 2.20 8.84
N ALA A 308 13.28 3.09 9.84
CA ALA A 308 14.49 3.52 10.54
C ALA A 308 15.24 2.36 11.20
N ALA A 309 14.53 1.37 11.73
CA ALA A 309 15.14 0.19 12.37
C ALA A 309 15.82 -0.76 11.36
N SER A 310 15.43 -0.70 10.08
CA SER A 310 16.00 -1.51 9.01
C SER A 310 17.14 -0.81 8.27
N GLU A 311 17.24 0.52 8.36
CA GLU A 311 18.35 1.26 7.78
C GLU A 311 19.70 0.78 8.34
N GLY A 312 20.63 0.48 7.43
CA GLY A 312 22.00 0.10 7.78
C GLY A 312 22.76 1.31 8.31
N ARG A 313 23.49 1.14 9.42
CA ARG A 313 24.58 2.03 9.83
C ARG A 313 25.90 1.50 9.28
#